data_AF-A0A536VYT5-F1
#
_entry.id   AF-A0A536VYT5-F1
#
_cell.length_a   1.000
_cell.length_b   1.000
_cell.length_c   1.000
_cell.angle_alpha   90.00
_cell.angle_beta   90.00
_cell.angle_gamma   90.00
#
_symmetry.space_group_name_H-M   'P 1'
#
loop_
_entity.id
_entity.type
_entity.pdbx_description
1 polymer ?
#
loop_
_entity_poly.entity_id
_entity_poly.type
_entity_poly.pdbx_seq_one_letter_code
_entity_poly.pdbx_strand_id
1 'polypeptide(L)'
;TKSAIFFAVGHAAQKAGTQLIDGIRGMITVSPMIGWGLALGSLAILGMPPFGVFASEFLILTSAMRDHPWATPFLLVGLGVAFAAVFSKVQPMVFGESTAARLPYRPAMVPVFVHLGLVLMLGLWIPPFLADWYRQAARLIG
;
A
#
# COMPACT_ATOMS: atom_id res chain seq x y z
N THR A 1 -7.17 -0.51 -2.14
CA THR A 1 -5.84 -0.27 -1.52
C THR A 1 -5.91 0.68 -0.35
N LYS A 2 -6.36 1.94 -0.53
CA LYS A 2 -6.40 2.95 0.54
C LYS A 2 -7.12 2.49 1.82
N SER A 3 -8.28 1.84 1.71
CA SER A 3 -8.99 1.36 2.91
C SER A 3 -8.16 0.38 3.75
N ALA A 4 -7.42 -0.55 3.14
CA ALA A 4 -6.62 -1.54 3.85
C ALA A 4 -5.50 -0.90 4.69
N ILE A 5 -4.80 0.10 4.14
CA ILE A 5 -3.74 0.79 4.88
C ILE A 5 -4.33 1.63 6.02
N PHE A 6 -5.48 2.31 5.81
CA PHE A 6 -6.11 3.11 6.85
C PHE A 6 -6.59 2.24 8.01
N PHE A 7 -7.13 1.06 7.72
CA PHE A 7 -7.45 0.09 8.76
C PHE A 7 -6.19 -0.43 9.47
N ALA A 8 -5.12 -0.76 8.76
CA ALA A 8 -3.87 -1.24 9.38
C ALA A 8 -3.22 -0.17 10.26
N VAL A 9 -3.11 1.07 9.78
CA VAL A 9 -2.59 2.22 10.53
C VAL A 9 -3.48 2.56 11.72
N GLY A 10 -4.80 2.52 11.56
CA GLY A 10 -5.75 2.75 12.65
C GLY A 10 -5.58 1.74 13.79
N HIS A 11 -5.44 0.45 13.46
CA HIS A 11 -5.15 -0.58 14.45
C HIS A 11 -3.75 -0.41 15.08
N ALA A 12 -2.74 0.01 14.31
CA ALA A 12 -1.41 0.29 14.84
C ALA A 12 -1.44 1.46 15.84
N ALA A 13 -2.13 2.55 15.51
CA ALA A 13 -2.27 3.71 16.38
C ALA A 13 -3.04 3.39 17.66
N GLN A 14 -4.14 2.62 17.57
CA GLN A 14 -4.87 2.15 18.75
C GLN A 14 -4.00 1.23 19.63
N LYS A 15 -3.18 0.36 19.02
CA LYS A 15 -2.31 -0.55 19.74
C LYS A 15 -1.12 0.17 20.40
N ALA A 16 -0.59 1.21 19.75
CA ALA A 16 0.50 2.03 20.27
C ALA A 16 0.02 3.12 21.25
N GLY A 17 -1.29 3.43 21.27
CA GLY A 17 -1.86 4.49 22.08
C GLY A 17 -1.51 5.91 21.60
N THR A 18 -0.94 6.04 20.40
CA THR A 18 -0.51 7.32 19.81
C THR A 18 -0.64 7.29 18.30
N GLN A 19 -0.79 8.48 17.71
CA GLN A 19 -0.77 8.70 16.26
C GLN A 19 0.57 9.25 15.77
N LEU A 20 1.51 9.54 16.69
CA LEU A 20 2.85 9.99 16.34
C LEU A 20 3.66 8.81 15.80
N ILE A 21 4.16 8.95 14.56
CA ILE A 21 4.93 7.90 13.86
C ILE A 21 6.11 7.41 14.72
N ASP A 22 6.80 8.32 15.40
CA ASP A 22 7.95 7.97 16.24
C ASP A 22 7.60 7.06 17.42
N GLY A 23 6.35 7.11 17.87
CA GLY A 23 5.80 6.26 18.94
C GLY A 23 5.19 4.94 18.46
N ILE A 24 5.05 4.73 17.15
CA ILE A 24 4.59 3.45 16.57
C ILE A 24 5.84 2.71 16.09
N ARG A 25 6.30 1.72 16.86
CA ARG A 25 7.51 0.95 16.55
C ARG A 25 7.36 -0.54 16.82
N GLY A 26 8.05 -1.35 16.02
CA GLY A 26 8.16 -2.81 16.19
C GLY A 26 6.81 -3.52 16.16
N MET A 27 5.89 -3.08 15.31
CA MET A 27 4.57 -3.68 15.25
C MET A 27 4.59 -5.18 14.95
N ILE A 28 5.61 -5.69 14.25
CA ILE A 28 5.72 -7.12 13.98
C ILE A 28 5.96 -7.95 15.25
N THR A 29 6.65 -7.41 16.26
CA THR A 29 6.94 -8.12 17.52
C THR A 29 5.80 -7.98 18.54
N VAL A 30 5.10 -6.84 18.51
CA VAL A 30 3.95 -6.53 19.38
C VAL A 30 2.66 -7.19 18.85
N SER A 31 2.43 -7.13 17.53
CA SER A 31 1.25 -7.67 16.85
C SER A 31 1.58 -8.05 15.40
N PRO A 32 2.03 -9.29 15.14
CA PRO A 32 2.48 -9.71 13.81
C PRO A 32 1.47 -9.44 12.70
N MET A 33 0.17 -9.59 12.97
CA MET A 33 -0.88 -9.32 12.00
C MET A 33 -0.91 -7.85 11.57
N ILE A 34 -0.80 -6.91 12.53
CA ILE A 34 -0.74 -5.47 12.24
C ILE A 34 0.56 -5.15 11.50
N GLY A 35 1.69 -5.70 11.94
CA GLY A 35 2.99 -5.53 11.29
C GLY A 35 2.94 -5.91 9.81
N TRP A 36 2.41 -7.10 9.49
CA TRP A 36 2.24 -7.56 8.11
C TRP A 36 1.19 -6.76 7.34
N GLY A 37 0.07 -6.38 7.95
CA GLY A 37 -0.94 -5.53 7.33
C GLY A 37 -0.38 -4.16 6.95
N LEU A 38 0.45 -3.57 7.82
CA LEU A 38 1.11 -2.29 7.58
C LEU A 38 2.18 -2.42 6.48
N ALA A 39 3.01 -3.47 6.52
CA ALA A 39 4.03 -3.72 5.50
C ALA A 39 3.39 -3.94 4.11
N LEU A 40 2.47 -4.90 3.99
CA LEU A 40 1.82 -5.23 2.72
C LEU A 40 0.94 -4.08 2.21
N GLY A 41 0.22 -3.39 3.11
CA GLY A 41 -0.59 -2.22 2.75
C GLY A 41 0.26 -1.06 2.23
N SER A 42 1.42 -0.83 2.82
CA SER A 42 2.36 0.21 2.37
C SER A 42 2.95 -0.13 1.00
N LEU A 43 3.40 -1.38 0.80
CA LEU A 43 3.86 -1.86 -0.51
C LEU A 43 2.78 -1.73 -1.59
N ALA A 44 1.53 -2.02 -1.24
CA ALA A 44 0.40 -1.93 -2.16
C ALA A 44 0.06 -0.50 -2.60
N ILE A 45 0.26 0.50 -1.75
CA ILE A 45 0.05 1.91 -2.09
C ILE A 45 1.25 2.51 -2.80
N LEU A 46 2.45 2.08 -2.45
CA LEU A 46 3.68 2.48 -3.11
C LEU A 46 3.85 1.88 -4.51
N GLY A 47 2.81 1.23 -5.03
CA GLY A 47 2.82 0.70 -6.38
C GLY A 47 3.86 -0.40 -6.59
N MET A 48 4.21 -1.17 -5.57
CA MET A 48 5.15 -2.28 -5.76
C MET A 48 4.48 -3.42 -6.54
N PRO A 49 5.19 -4.12 -7.45
CA PRO A 49 4.73 -5.41 -7.96
C PRO A 49 4.50 -6.35 -6.77
N PRO A 50 3.41 -7.13 -6.68
CA PRO A 50 2.37 -7.50 -7.66
C PRO A 50 1.03 -6.73 -7.57
N PHE A 51 0.99 -5.51 -7.01
CA PHE A 51 -0.27 -4.78 -6.78
C PHE A 51 -0.72 -3.98 -8.01
N GLY A 52 -2.04 -3.90 -8.25
CA GLY A 52 -2.58 -3.24 -9.44
C GLY A 52 -2.25 -1.74 -9.59
N VAL A 53 -1.86 -1.06 -8.50
CA VAL A 53 -1.37 0.33 -8.55
C VAL A 53 -0.08 0.43 -9.40
N PHE A 54 0.79 -0.59 -9.34
CA PHE A 54 2.00 -0.68 -10.16
C PHE A 54 1.67 -0.56 -11.65
N ALA A 55 0.64 -1.26 -12.13
CA ALA A 55 0.27 -1.25 -13.54
C ALA A 55 -0.13 0.16 -14.01
N SER A 56 -0.80 0.94 -13.15
CA SER A 56 -1.18 2.32 -13.47
C SER A 56 0.05 3.23 -13.55
N GLU A 57 0.95 3.16 -12.57
CA GLU A 57 2.19 3.95 -12.55
C GLU A 57 3.13 3.56 -13.70
N PHE A 58 3.23 2.27 -14.01
CA PHE A 58 4.03 1.76 -15.12
C PHE A 58 3.46 2.21 -16.48
N LEU A 59 2.14 2.21 -16.66
CA LEU A 59 1.51 2.73 -17.88
C LEU A 59 1.74 4.24 -18.04
N ILE A 60 1.60 5.02 -16.96
CA ILE A 60 1.89 6.46 -16.99
C ILE A 60 3.36 6.70 -17.32
N LEU A 61 4.27 5.96 -16.69
CA LEU A 61 5.71 6.06 -16.94
C LEU A 61 6.05 5.72 -18.40
N THR A 62 5.51 4.62 -18.93
CA THR A 62 5.79 4.19 -20.30
C THR A 62 5.16 5.11 -21.35
N SER A 63 3.99 5.70 -21.10
CA SER A 63 3.42 6.76 -21.95
C SER A 63 4.26 8.03 -21.88
N ALA A 64 4.68 8.47 -20.68
CA ALA A 64 5.58 9.61 -20.54
C ALA A 64 6.91 9.39 -21.29
N MET A 65 7.47 8.18 -21.24
CA MET A 65 8.68 7.84 -22.00
C MET A 65 8.50 7.93 -23.53
N ARG A 66 7.29 7.65 -24.02
CA ARG A 66 6.98 7.69 -25.47
C ARG A 66 6.61 9.10 -25.94
N ASP A 67 5.71 9.74 -25.22
CA ASP A 67 5.06 10.99 -25.65
C ASP A 67 5.81 12.23 -25.14
N HIS A 68 6.41 12.15 -23.94
CA HIS A 68 7.12 13.25 -23.27
C HIS A 68 8.42 12.79 -22.58
N PRO A 69 9.45 12.34 -23.33
CA PRO A 69 10.65 11.73 -22.75
C PRO A 69 11.37 12.62 -21.72
N TRP A 70 11.32 13.94 -21.91
CA TRP A 70 11.91 14.92 -21.00
C TRP A 70 11.23 14.96 -19.62
N ALA A 71 9.96 14.58 -19.51
CA ALA A 71 9.23 14.53 -18.24
C ALA A 71 9.52 13.25 -17.44
N THR A 72 9.98 12.20 -18.12
CA THR A 72 10.32 10.89 -17.52
C THR A 72 11.29 10.98 -16.33
N PRO A 73 12.45 11.66 -16.41
CA PRO A 73 13.37 11.75 -15.28
C PRO A 73 12.74 12.42 -14.06
N PHE A 74 11.93 13.47 -14.25
CA PHE A 74 11.22 14.13 -13.15
C PHE A 74 10.20 13.19 -12.50
N LEU A 75 9.46 12.44 -13.31
CA LEU A 75 8.48 11.46 -12.83
C LEU A 75 9.15 10.33 -12.05
N LEU A 76 10.28 9.80 -12.55
CA LEU A 76 11.06 8.76 -11.87
C LEU A 76 11.62 9.25 -10.53
N VAL A 77 12.17 10.47 -10.50
CA VAL A 77 12.67 11.07 -9.24
C VAL A 77 11.53 11.27 -8.26
N GLY A 78 10.38 11.80 -8.70
CA GLY A 78 9.20 11.98 -7.86
C GLY A 78 8.71 10.67 -7.26
N LEU A 79 8.61 9.61 -8.09
CA LEU A 79 8.21 8.27 -7.65
C LEU A 79 9.22 7.69 -6.65
N GLY A 80 10.52 7.81 -6.94
CA GLY A 80 11.59 7.34 -6.06
C GLY A 80 11.62 8.05 -4.71
N VAL A 81 11.43 9.38 -4.69
CA VAL A 81 11.35 10.18 -3.46
C VAL A 81 10.11 9.81 -2.65
N ALA A 82 8.94 9.68 -3.29
CA ALA A 82 7.72 9.27 -2.62
C ALA A 82 7.86 7.87 -2.00
N PHE A 83 8.46 6.93 -2.75
CA PHE A 83 8.77 5.59 -2.25
C PHE A 83 9.70 5.65 -1.05
N ALA A 84 10.85 6.31 -1.16
CA ALA A 84 11.84 6.40 -0.08
C ALA A 84 11.28 7.10 1.17
N ALA A 85 10.52 8.18 0.99
CA ALA A 85 9.92 8.95 2.08
C ALA A 85 8.94 8.10 2.89
N VAL A 86 8.06 7.34 2.23
CA VAL A 86 7.10 6.48 2.93
C VAL A 86 7.78 5.24 3.49
N PHE A 87 8.61 4.55 2.68
CA PHE A 87 9.23 3.29 3.09
C PHE A 87 10.19 3.47 4.27
N SER A 88 10.93 4.58 4.32
CA SER A 88 11.82 4.91 5.46
C SER A 88 11.07 5.12 6.78
N LYS A 89 9.79 5.52 6.74
CA LYS A 89 8.93 5.66 7.92
C LYS A 89 8.26 4.35 8.31
N VAL A 90 7.84 3.56 7.34
CA VAL A 90 7.17 2.27 7.59
C VAL A 90 8.13 1.23 8.17
N GLN A 91 9.38 1.21 7.72
CA GLN A 91 10.43 0.31 8.22
C GLN A 91 10.52 0.27 9.76
N PRO A 92 10.79 1.38 10.47
CA PRO A 92 10.86 1.38 11.93
C PRO A 92 9.50 1.10 12.59
N MET A 93 8.38 1.45 11.95
CA MET A 93 7.05 1.13 12.47
C MET A 93 6.79 -0.38 12.50
N VAL A 94 7.23 -1.10 11.46
CA VAL A 94 7.04 -2.55 11.36
C VAL A 94 8.13 -3.30 12.13
N PHE A 95 9.41 -2.98 11.88
CA PHE A 95 10.57 -3.76 12.28
C PHE A 95 11.46 -3.10 13.34
N GLY A 96 11.17 -1.86 13.75
CA GLY A 96 11.96 -1.17 14.75
C GLY A 96 11.89 -1.83 16.13
N GLU A 97 12.79 -1.44 17.02
CA GLU A 97 12.74 -1.88 18.41
C GLU A 97 11.55 -1.24 19.12
N SER A 98 10.76 -2.06 19.82
CA SER A 98 9.62 -1.61 20.59
C SER A 98 9.85 -1.87 22.07
N THR A 99 9.62 -0.85 22.88
CA THR A 99 9.55 -0.97 24.35
C THR A 99 8.11 -1.21 24.83
N ALA A 100 7.14 -1.29 23.91
CA ALA A 100 5.74 -1.48 24.26
C ALA A 100 5.46 -2.93 24.68
N ALA A 101 4.76 -3.08 25.82
CA ALA A 101 4.32 -4.39 26.30
C ALA A 101 3.35 -5.05 25.32
N ARG A 102 3.46 -6.37 25.14
CA ARG A 102 2.50 -7.15 24.34
C ARG A 102 1.10 -7.03 24.95
N LEU A 103 0.21 -6.28 24.31
CA LEU A 103 -1.18 -6.16 24.74
C LEU A 103 -1.97 -7.45 24.38
N PRO A 104 -2.79 -7.98 25.31
CA PRO A 104 -3.40 -9.32 25.22
C PRO A 104 -4.47 -9.48 24.13
N TYR A 105 -5.08 -8.38 23.67
CA TYR A 105 -6.20 -8.44 22.74
C TYR A 105 -5.75 -8.51 21.28
N ARG A 106 -6.30 -9.48 20.53
CA ARG A 106 -6.10 -9.66 19.09
C ARG A 106 -7.08 -8.79 18.30
N PRO A 107 -6.61 -7.82 17.49
CA PRO A 107 -7.49 -7.02 16.67
C PRO A 107 -8.11 -7.85 15.53
N ALA A 108 -9.32 -7.47 15.12
CA ALA A 108 -10.02 -8.08 13.98
C ALA A 108 -9.39 -7.62 12.66
N MET A 109 -8.29 -8.28 12.26
CA MET A 109 -7.55 -7.96 11.03
C MET A 109 -8.14 -8.60 9.76
N VAL A 110 -9.23 -9.36 9.89
CA VAL A 110 -9.92 -10.02 8.76
C VAL A 110 -10.25 -9.03 7.63
N PRO A 111 -10.84 -7.85 7.88
CA PRO A 111 -11.15 -6.91 6.80
C PRO A 111 -9.91 -6.40 6.05
N VAL A 112 -8.77 -6.24 6.75
CA VAL A 112 -7.50 -5.79 6.15
C VAL A 112 -6.97 -6.83 5.17
N PHE A 113 -6.89 -8.09 5.59
CA PHE A 113 -6.40 -9.17 4.74
C PHE A 113 -7.36 -9.49 3.60
N VAL A 114 -8.68 -9.36 3.81
CA VAL A 114 -9.66 -9.49 2.73
C VAL A 114 -9.46 -8.39 1.68
N HIS A 115 -9.33 -7.12 2.09
CA HIS A 115 -9.08 -6.04 1.14
C HIS A 115 -7.73 -6.18 0.42
N LEU A 116 -6.67 -6.59 1.12
CA LEU A 116 -5.37 -6.84 0.50
C LEU A 116 -5.45 -8.01 -0.48
N GLY A 117 -6.14 -9.09 -0.12
CA GLY A 117 -6.36 -10.25 -0.98
C GLY A 117 -7.13 -9.89 -2.25
N LEU A 118 -8.20 -9.12 -2.14
CA LEU A 118 -8.97 -8.63 -3.29
C LEU A 118 -8.12 -7.73 -4.20
N VAL A 119 -7.37 -6.80 -3.61
CA VAL A 119 -6.47 -5.92 -4.38
C VAL A 119 -5.37 -6.72 -5.08
N LEU A 120 -4.79 -7.71 -4.40
CA LEU A 120 -3.75 -8.57 -4.96
C LEU A 120 -4.32 -9.42 -6.10
N MET A 121 -5.49 -10.03 -5.89
CA MET A 121 -6.20 -10.80 -6.91
C MET A 121 -6.44 -9.93 -8.15
N LEU A 122 -7.01 -8.74 -7.99
CA LEU A 122 -7.28 -7.81 -9.10
C LEU A 122 -6.00 -7.27 -9.75
N GLY A 123 -4.90 -7.18 -9.01
CA GLY A 123 -3.59 -6.80 -9.55
C GLY A 123 -2.96 -7.88 -10.42
N LEU A 124 -3.10 -9.15 -10.04
CA LEU A 124 -2.60 -10.31 -10.79
C LEU A 124 -3.53 -10.72 -11.93
N TRP A 125 -4.84 -10.60 -11.71
CA TRP A 125 -5.87 -11.04 -12.64
C TRP A 125 -7.10 -10.15 -12.55
N ILE A 126 -7.37 -9.39 -13.62
CA ILE A 126 -8.62 -8.66 -13.77
C ILE A 126 -9.66 -9.63 -14.38
N PRO A 127 -10.77 -9.90 -13.68
CA PRO A 127 -11.81 -10.76 -14.21
C PRO A 127 -12.36 -10.24 -15.56
N PRO A 128 -12.66 -11.11 -16.53
CA PRO A 128 -13.09 -10.70 -17.88
C PRO A 128 -14.30 -9.75 -17.86
N PHE A 129 -15.29 -10.03 -17.01
CA PHE A 129 -16.47 -9.18 -16.87
C PHE A 129 -16.13 -7.75 -16.45
N LEU A 130 -15.14 -7.58 -15.57
CA LEU A 130 -14.70 -6.28 -15.08
C LEU A 130 -13.95 -5.53 -16.18
N ALA A 131 -13.06 -6.23 -16.90
CA ALA A 131 -12.33 -5.68 -18.03
C ALA A 131 -13.26 -5.23 -19.17
N ASP A 132 -14.28 -6.03 -19.49
CA ASP A 132 -15.26 -5.69 -20.51
C ASP A 132 -16.13 -4.50 -20.10
N TRP A 133 -16.49 -4.41 -18.81
CA TRP A 133 -17.19 -3.25 -18.28
C TRP A 133 -16.35 -1.98 -18.34
N TYR A 134 -15.05 -2.04 -18.00
CA TYR A 134 -14.12 -0.92 -18.16
C TYR A 134 -13.98 -0.48 -19.62
N ARG A 135 -13.88 -1.43 -20.56
CA ARG A 135 -13.82 -1.12 -22.00
C ARG A 135 -15.10 -0.47 -22.50
N GLN A 136 -16.25 -0.92 -22.03
CA GLN A 136 -17.54 -0.31 -22.37
C GLN A 136 -17.64 1.11 -21.81
N ALA A 137 -17.25 1.33 -20.56
CA ALA A 137 -17.21 2.65 -19.95
C ALA A 137 -16.27 3.60 -20.71
N ALA A 138 -15.06 3.15 -21.07
CA ALA A 138 -14.12 3.95 -21.85
C ALA A 138 -14.71 4.38 -23.21
N ARG A 139 -15.39 3.47 -23.92
CA ARG A 139 -16.05 3.78 -25.21
C ARG A 139 -17.19 4.79 -25.10
N LEU A 140 -17.82 4.91 -23.93
CA LEU A 140 -18.88 5.91 -23.70
C LEU A 140 -18.31 7.31 -23.46
N ILE A 141 -17.04 7.41 -23.06
CA ILE A 141 -16.38 8.67 -22.69
C ILE A 141 -15.54 9.23 -23.85
N GLY A 142 -15.18 8.39 -24.84
CA GLY A 142 -14.48 8.79 -26.07
C GLY A 142 -13.16 8.09 -26.25
#